data_AF-A0A7X7UTJ9-F1
#
_entry.id   AF-A0A7X7UTJ9-F1
#
_cell.length_a   1.000
_cell.length_b   1.000
_cell.length_c   1.000
_cell.angle_alpha   90.00
_cell.angle_beta   90.00
_cell.angle_gamma   90.00
#
_symmetry.space_group_name_H-M   'P 1'
#
loop_
_entity.id
_entity.type
_entity.pdbx_description
1 polymer ?
#
loop_
_entity_poly.entity_id
_entity_poly.type
_entity_poly.pdbx_seq_one_letter_code
_entity_poly.pdbx_strand_id
1 'polypeptide(L)'
;MIAFGPVPSRRLGKSMGINNIPLRKVCSYSCIYCQLGARQKSSTERETFYEPQTIRDSVESLLGRISPADKPDYLTFVASGEPTLDANLGKSIRLLKGFNIPIAVITNASLLSDPVVRENLMDADWVSVKVDTVTGNVWRRINRPHPSLTLNLVMEGIKRFAADFKGTLVTETMMLEGFNDNPEAIQSTSDFILQLKPSKAYIAIPTRPPAVSSVKPAGSENINMAYQIFSKKGLKTELILGFEGKNTGYTGNAENDILNISSVHPLREDAMDELLRKDNADFSTVEKLIREGKLIQLEYEDKKYYIRYYR
;
A
#
# COMPACT_ATOMS: atom_id res chain seq x y z
N MET A 1 -4.95 -20.48 4.03
CA MET A 1 -3.54 -20.77 4.39
C MET A 1 -3.09 -19.68 5.35
N ILE A 2 -2.33 -20.01 6.40
CA ILE A 2 -1.85 -19.03 7.39
C ILE A 2 -0.60 -18.32 6.85
N ALA A 3 0.47 -19.04 6.54
CA ALA A 3 1.65 -18.49 5.87
C ALA A 3 1.67 -18.82 4.37
N PHE A 4 2.10 -17.89 3.51
CA PHE A 4 2.20 -18.09 2.06
C PHE A 4 3.29 -17.23 1.42
N GLY A 5 3.69 -17.58 0.19
CA GLY A 5 4.82 -16.95 -0.51
C GLY A 5 6.14 -17.69 -0.22
N PRO A 6 7.30 -17.01 -0.29
CA PRO A 6 7.48 -15.56 -0.52
C PRO A 6 7.06 -15.11 -1.92
N VAL A 7 6.59 -13.87 -2.03
CA VAL A 7 6.22 -13.23 -3.29
C VAL A 7 6.89 -11.85 -3.41
N PRO A 8 7.13 -11.34 -4.63
CA PRO A 8 7.56 -9.97 -4.82
C PRO A 8 6.51 -8.99 -4.24
N SER A 9 6.96 -8.11 -3.35
CA SER A 9 6.18 -7.05 -2.74
C SER A 9 6.51 -5.73 -3.43
N ARG A 10 5.47 -4.94 -3.70
CA ARG A 10 5.60 -3.57 -4.24
C ARG A 10 6.27 -2.59 -3.26
N ARG A 11 6.54 -3.04 -2.03
CA ARG A 11 6.98 -2.18 -0.92
C ARG A 11 8.23 -2.73 -0.21
N LEU A 12 8.36 -4.05 -0.14
CA LEU A 12 9.21 -4.75 0.83
C LEU A 12 10.15 -5.79 0.21
N GLY A 13 10.44 -5.74 -1.10
CA GLY A 13 11.27 -6.78 -1.73
C GLY A 13 10.56 -8.13 -1.78
N LYS A 14 11.21 -9.23 -1.41
CA LYS A 14 10.56 -10.55 -1.25
C LYS A 14 9.87 -10.61 0.11
N SER A 15 8.55 -10.85 0.13
CA SER A 15 7.82 -10.96 1.39
C SER A 15 7.02 -12.25 1.50
N MET A 16 7.09 -12.88 2.67
CA MET A 16 6.21 -13.98 3.06
C MET A 16 4.98 -13.41 3.76
N GLY A 17 3.81 -13.70 3.23
CA GLY A 17 2.54 -13.24 3.78
C GLY A 17 2.06 -14.12 4.92
N ILE A 18 1.49 -13.49 5.94
CA ILE A 18 0.88 -14.11 7.11
C ILE A 18 -0.56 -13.60 7.19
N ASN A 19 -1.50 -14.52 7.06
CA ASN A 19 -2.90 -14.27 7.29
C ASN A 19 -3.30 -14.77 8.68
N ASN A 20 -3.34 -13.86 9.64
CA ASN A 20 -3.77 -14.13 11.01
C ASN A 20 -5.30 -14.04 11.20
N ILE A 21 -6.06 -13.76 10.13
CA ILE A 21 -7.52 -13.78 10.12
C ILE A 21 -7.99 -15.00 9.31
N PRO A 22 -8.97 -15.80 9.77
CA PRO A 22 -9.42 -16.99 9.06
C PRO A 22 -10.01 -16.67 7.68
N LEU A 23 -10.29 -17.71 6.89
CA LEU A 23 -10.72 -17.57 5.49
C LEU A 23 -11.96 -16.67 5.26
N ARG A 24 -12.79 -16.45 6.28
CA ARG A 24 -13.91 -15.50 6.19
C ARG A 24 -13.39 -14.10 6.48
N LYS A 25 -13.66 -13.16 5.56
CA LYS A 25 -13.26 -11.76 5.71
C LYS A 25 -13.82 -11.14 7.00
N VAL A 26 -12.96 -10.93 8.00
CA VAL A 26 -13.27 -10.16 9.22
C VAL A 26 -12.50 -8.87 9.18
N CYS A 27 -13.21 -7.77 9.00
CA CYS A 27 -12.61 -6.45 8.85
C CYS A 27 -13.54 -5.44 9.49
N SER A 28 -13.01 -4.32 9.94
CA SER A 28 -13.75 -3.16 10.44
C SER A 28 -14.29 -2.25 9.33
N TYR A 29 -13.74 -2.39 8.11
CA TYR A 29 -14.16 -1.67 6.90
C TYR A 29 -14.74 -2.61 5.84
N SER A 30 -15.53 -2.06 4.93
CA SER A 30 -16.01 -2.72 3.71
C SER A 30 -15.65 -1.90 2.47
N CYS A 31 -14.35 -1.61 2.31
CA CYS A 31 -13.87 -0.75 1.23
C CYS A 31 -14.40 -1.19 -0.14
N ILE A 32 -14.89 -0.24 -0.94
CA ILE A 32 -15.53 -0.50 -2.24
C ILE A 32 -14.57 -1.08 -3.28
N TYR A 33 -13.27 -0.89 -3.10
CA TYR A 33 -12.20 -1.43 -3.95
C TYR A 33 -11.58 -2.75 -3.43
N CYS A 34 -12.08 -3.30 -2.31
CA CYS A 34 -11.44 -4.45 -1.69
C CYS A 34 -11.59 -5.70 -2.58
N GLN A 35 -10.47 -6.30 -2.99
CA GLN A 35 -10.46 -7.54 -3.79
C GLN A 35 -11.12 -8.75 -3.12
N LEU A 36 -11.26 -8.72 -1.78
CA LEU A 36 -11.90 -9.80 -1.01
C LEU A 36 -13.44 -9.71 -1.04
N GLY A 37 -14.00 -8.79 -1.84
CA GLY A 37 -15.45 -8.61 -2.00
C GLY A 37 -16.09 -7.76 -0.90
N ALA A 38 -17.39 -7.53 -1.07
CA ALA A 38 -18.24 -6.87 -0.06
C ALA A 38 -18.36 -7.75 1.19
N ARG A 39 -18.42 -7.11 2.36
CA ARG A 39 -18.38 -7.74 3.69
C ARG A 39 -19.59 -8.65 3.96
N GLN A 40 -19.38 -9.78 4.65
CA GLN A 40 -20.46 -10.58 5.27
C GLN A 40 -20.61 -10.32 6.78
N LYS A 41 -19.53 -10.07 7.54
CA LYS A 41 -19.58 -9.75 8.99
C LYS A 41 -18.74 -8.54 9.36
N SER A 42 -19.32 -7.73 10.25
CA SER A 42 -18.82 -6.42 10.61
C SER A 42 -18.26 -6.31 12.02
N SER A 43 -16.93 -6.47 12.18
CA SER A 43 -16.15 -6.43 13.42
C SER A 43 -15.50 -5.07 13.83
N THR A 44 -15.68 -4.56 15.05
CA THR A 44 -14.64 -3.74 15.74
C THR A 44 -14.15 -4.39 17.04
N GLU A 45 -14.71 -5.53 17.40
CA GLU A 45 -14.35 -6.30 18.58
C GLU A 45 -13.15 -7.17 18.26
N ARG A 46 -12.15 -7.14 19.13
CA ARG A 46 -10.97 -7.98 18.99
C ARG A 46 -11.28 -9.37 19.51
N GLU A 47 -10.97 -10.38 18.72
CA GLU A 47 -11.19 -11.79 19.03
C GLU A 47 -9.92 -12.61 18.80
N THR A 48 -9.84 -13.80 19.38
CA THR A 48 -8.74 -14.72 19.11
C THR A 48 -9.08 -15.57 17.90
N PHE A 49 -8.25 -15.52 16.86
CA PHE A 49 -8.47 -16.29 15.64
C PHE A 49 -7.62 -17.56 15.57
N TYR A 50 -6.34 -17.42 15.87
CA TYR A 50 -5.37 -18.50 15.94
C TYR A 50 -4.54 -18.36 17.21
N GLU A 51 -4.06 -19.49 17.72
CA GLU A 51 -3.00 -19.47 18.73
C GLU A 51 -1.70 -18.96 18.08
N PRO A 52 -0.93 -18.08 18.75
CA PRO A 52 0.33 -17.55 18.22
C PRO A 52 1.31 -18.64 17.77
N GLN A 53 1.33 -19.77 18.49
CA GLN A 53 2.16 -20.92 18.14
C GLN A 53 1.76 -21.53 16.79
N THR A 54 0.47 -21.64 16.50
CA THR A 54 -0.01 -22.14 15.19
C THR A 54 0.46 -21.25 14.03
N ILE A 55 0.52 -19.93 14.23
CA ILE A 55 1.08 -19.00 13.25
C ILE A 55 2.58 -19.24 13.08
N ARG A 56 3.31 -19.34 14.20
CA ARG A 56 4.76 -19.60 14.19
C ARG A 56 5.09 -20.91 13.47
N ASP A 57 4.41 -22.00 13.79
CA ASP A 57 4.64 -23.33 13.18
C ASP A 57 4.36 -23.31 11.67
N SER A 58 3.31 -22.59 11.24
CA SER A 58 3.02 -22.42 9.82
C SER A 58 4.11 -21.65 9.09
N VAL A 59 4.70 -20.62 9.72
CA VAL A 59 5.82 -19.86 9.16
C VAL A 59 7.09 -20.72 9.12
N GLU A 60 7.41 -21.42 10.21
CA GLU A 60 8.57 -22.31 10.30
C GLU A 60 8.54 -23.40 9.23
N SER A 61 7.38 -24.06 9.07
CA SER A 61 7.18 -25.09 8.05
C SER A 61 7.41 -24.58 6.63
N LEU A 62 6.96 -23.36 6.32
CA LEU A 62 7.17 -22.76 5.01
C LEU A 62 8.63 -22.32 4.81
N LEU A 63 9.25 -21.72 5.82
CA LEU A 63 10.67 -21.36 5.80
C LEU A 63 11.57 -22.58 5.62
N GLY A 64 11.22 -23.74 6.20
CA GLY A 64 11.96 -25.00 6.02
C GLY A 64 11.85 -25.62 4.63
N ARG A 65 10.93 -25.15 3.78
CA ARG A 65 10.71 -25.66 2.41
C ARG A 65 11.31 -24.79 1.31
N ILE A 66 11.73 -23.58 1.62
CA ILE A 66 12.28 -22.63 0.64
C ILE A 66 13.80 -22.70 0.61
N SER A 67 14.39 -22.35 -0.54
CA SER A 67 15.83 -22.27 -0.69
C SER A 67 16.39 -21.06 0.09
N PRO A 68 17.67 -21.06 0.51
CA PRO A 68 18.30 -19.89 1.12
C PRO A 68 18.25 -18.63 0.22
N ALA A 69 18.29 -18.80 -1.11
CA ALA A 69 18.18 -17.70 -2.07
C ALA A 69 16.78 -17.07 -2.11
N ASP A 70 15.77 -17.77 -1.58
CA ASP A 70 14.39 -17.32 -1.50
C ASP A 70 14.00 -16.85 -0.10
N LYS A 71 14.95 -16.70 0.82
CA LYS A 71 14.68 -16.12 2.14
C LYS A 71 13.93 -14.78 1.98
N PRO A 72 12.78 -14.59 2.66
CA PRO A 72 12.04 -13.33 2.57
C PRO A 72 12.79 -12.21 3.29
N ASP A 73 12.69 -11.01 2.74
CA ASP A 73 13.15 -9.77 3.37
C ASP A 73 12.23 -9.39 4.54
N TYR A 74 10.93 -9.75 4.45
CA TYR A 74 9.93 -9.47 5.49
C TYR A 74 8.93 -10.61 5.68
N LEU A 75 8.58 -10.86 6.94
CA LEU A 75 7.35 -11.55 7.35
C LEU A 75 6.23 -10.52 7.49
N THR A 76 5.22 -10.56 6.63
CA THR A 76 4.19 -9.50 6.58
C THR A 76 2.83 -10.02 7.01
N PHE A 77 2.24 -9.40 8.03
CA PHE A 77 0.82 -9.55 8.34
C PHE A 77 -0.03 -8.83 7.30
N VAL A 78 -0.58 -9.63 6.37
CA VAL A 78 -1.48 -9.21 5.29
C VAL A 78 -2.72 -10.08 5.35
N ALA A 79 -3.65 -9.68 6.21
CA ALA A 79 -4.79 -10.50 6.56
C ALA A 79 -5.87 -10.52 5.47
N SER A 80 -6.69 -11.57 5.51
CA SER A 80 -8.00 -11.63 4.86
C SER A 80 -9.01 -10.76 5.62
N GLY A 81 -8.69 -9.50 5.86
CA GLY A 81 -9.37 -8.70 6.88
C GLY A 81 -8.53 -7.57 7.42
N GLU A 82 -8.87 -7.13 8.62
CA GLU A 82 -8.05 -6.19 9.39
C GLU A 82 -7.21 -6.97 10.42
N PRO A 83 -5.87 -7.02 10.30
CA PRO A 83 -5.03 -7.85 11.17
C PRO A 83 -5.12 -7.44 12.65
N THR A 84 -5.40 -6.17 12.95
CA THR A 84 -5.49 -5.67 14.33
C THR A 84 -6.74 -6.13 15.10
N LEU A 85 -7.70 -6.78 14.41
CA LEU A 85 -8.82 -7.44 15.07
C LEU A 85 -8.39 -8.71 15.81
N ASP A 86 -7.22 -9.27 15.51
CA ASP A 86 -6.68 -10.40 16.25
C ASP A 86 -6.14 -9.95 17.61
N ALA A 87 -6.79 -10.41 18.68
CA ALA A 87 -6.37 -10.14 20.05
C ALA A 87 -4.93 -10.62 20.34
N ASN A 88 -4.46 -11.63 19.59
CA ASN A 88 -3.14 -12.25 19.75
C ASN A 88 -2.05 -11.64 18.85
N LEU A 89 -2.35 -10.62 18.03
CA LEU A 89 -1.40 -10.07 17.05
C LEU A 89 -0.03 -9.71 17.66
N GLY A 90 0.01 -9.00 18.79
CA GLY A 90 1.27 -8.61 19.44
C GLY A 90 2.09 -9.82 19.93
N LYS A 91 1.43 -10.87 20.43
CA LYS A 91 2.10 -12.12 20.82
C LYS A 91 2.69 -12.82 19.60
N SER A 92 1.93 -12.89 18.51
CA SER A 92 2.37 -13.46 17.24
C SER A 92 3.57 -12.71 16.67
N ILE A 93 3.54 -11.37 16.68
CA ILE A 93 4.69 -10.54 16.27
C ILE A 93 5.93 -10.91 17.10
N ARG A 94 5.84 -10.88 18.43
CA ARG A 94 6.98 -11.21 19.32
C ARG A 94 7.54 -12.61 19.08
N LEU A 95 6.68 -13.62 18.92
CA LEU A 95 7.13 -14.99 18.63
C LEU A 95 7.86 -15.10 17.28
N LEU A 96 7.40 -14.38 16.26
CA LEU A 96 8.02 -14.43 14.93
C LEU A 96 9.38 -13.74 14.88
N LYS A 97 9.69 -12.82 15.82
CA LYS A 97 11.02 -12.17 15.89
C LYS A 97 12.16 -13.20 16.05
N GLY A 98 11.88 -14.37 16.61
CA GLY A 98 12.85 -15.46 16.73
C GLY A 98 13.40 -16.01 15.40
N PHE A 99 12.81 -15.67 14.25
CA PHE A 99 13.35 -16.05 12.93
C PHE A 99 14.42 -15.09 12.40
N ASN A 100 14.67 -13.96 13.09
CA ASN A 100 15.58 -12.91 12.63
C ASN A 100 15.25 -12.42 11.21
N ILE A 101 13.95 -12.25 10.93
CA ILE A 101 13.42 -11.66 9.71
C ILE A 101 12.51 -10.50 10.14
N PRO A 102 12.69 -9.29 9.60
CA PRO A 102 11.85 -8.13 9.91
C PRO A 102 10.36 -8.40 9.74
N ILE A 103 9.55 -7.85 10.65
CA ILE A 103 8.11 -8.02 10.66
C ILE A 103 7.42 -6.76 10.15
N ALA A 104 6.54 -6.93 9.16
CA ALA A 104 5.70 -5.88 8.61
C ALA A 104 4.22 -6.10 8.94
N VAL A 105 3.47 -5.01 9.15
CA VAL A 105 2.01 -5.05 9.30
C VAL A 105 1.35 -4.05 8.36
N ILE A 106 0.35 -4.49 7.59
CA ILE A 106 -0.49 -3.61 6.76
C ILE A 106 -1.86 -3.50 7.43
N THR A 107 -2.21 -2.32 7.94
CA THR A 107 -3.46 -2.08 8.68
C THR A 107 -4.31 -1.01 8.00
N ASN A 108 -5.62 -1.19 8.05
CA ASN A 108 -6.60 -0.18 7.67
C ASN A 108 -6.70 0.98 8.69
N ALA A 109 -5.94 0.89 9.78
CA ALA A 109 -5.76 1.87 10.85
C ALA A 109 -6.98 2.18 11.73
N SER A 110 -8.14 1.59 11.45
CA SER A 110 -9.40 1.89 12.14
C SER A 110 -9.39 1.63 13.65
N LEU A 111 -8.57 0.69 14.13
CA LEU A 111 -8.47 0.34 15.55
C LEU A 111 -7.30 1.02 16.27
N LEU A 112 -6.55 1.92 15.61
CA LEU A 112 -5.41 2.61 16.25
C LEU A 112 -5.83 3.59 17.36
N SER A 113 -7.13 3.82 17.57
CA SER A 113 -7.63 4.54 18.75
C SER A 113 -7.52 3.71 20.04
N ASP A 114 -7.51 2.37 19.95
CA ASP A 114 -7.27 1.46 21.08
C ASP A 114 -5.77 1.46 21.47
N PRO A 115 -5.42 1.84 22.71
CA PRO A 115 -4.04 1.80 23.19
C PRO A 115 -3.40 0.41 23.12
N VAL A 116 -4.17 -0.66 23.36
CA VAL A 116 -3.64 -2.04 23.32
C VAL A 116 -3.29 -2.44 21.90
N VAL A 117 -4.05 -1.99 20.90
CA VAL A 117 -3.72 -2.20 19.49
C VAL A 117 -2.43 -1.46 19.12
N ARG A 118 -2.27 -0.21 19.56
CA ARG A 118 -1.03 0.54 19.34
C ARG A 118 0.16 -0.18 19.97
N GLU A 119 0.05 -0.59 21.24
CA GLU A 119 1.09 -1.33 21.96
C GLU A 119 1.50 -2.61 21.21
N ASN A 120 0.54 -3.40 20.74
CA ASN A 120 0.81 -4.63 19.99
C ASN A 120 1.62 -4.39 18.69
N LEU A 121 1.43 -3.23 18.05
CA LEU A 121 2.13 -2.88 16.82
C LEU A 121 3.52 -2.29 17.05
N MET A 122 3.86 -1.88 18.28
CA MET A 122 5.17 -1.28 18.59
C MET A 122 6.34 -2.25 18.39
N ASP A 123 6.09 -3.56 18.46
CA ASP A 123 7.11 -4.60 18.26
C ASP A 123 7.42 -4.88 16.78
N ALA A 124 6.62 -4.35 15.85
CA ALA A 124 6.82 -4.50 14.40
C ALA A 124 7.94 -3.57 13.89
N ASP A 125 8.66 -4.01 12.87
CA ASP A 125 9.77 -3.24 12.29
C ASP A 125 9.29 -2.27 11.20
N TRP A 126 8.15 -2.59 10.57
CA TRP A 126 7.52 -1.78 9.53
C TRP A 126 6.00 -1.81 9.64
N VAL A 127 5.33 -0.66 9.54
CA VAL A 127 3.87 -0.57 9.58
C VAL A 127 3.36 0.35 8.48
N SER A 128 2.43 -0.17 7.66
CA SER A 128 1.66 0.62 6.71
C SER A 128 0.29 0.95 7.28
N VAL A 129 0.03 2.25 7.44
CA VAL A 129 -1.27 2.77 7.85
C VAL A 129 -2.03 3.33 6.65
N LYS A 130 -3.26 2.86 6.48
CA LYS A 130 -4.12 3.30 5.41
C LYS A 130 -4.75 4.68 5.69
N VAL A 131 -4.62 5.60 4.74
CA VAL A 131 -5.25 6.93 4.75
C VAL A 131 -5.80 7.25 3.35
N ASP A 132 -7.05 6.84 3.07
CA ASP A 132 -7.65 7.12 1.73
C ASP A 132 -8.15 8.56 1.62
N THR A 133 -8.61 9.14 2.73
CA THR A 133 -9.16 10.49 2.80
C THR A 133 -9.30 10.91 4.26
N VAL A 134 -9.29 12.22 4.48
CA VAL A 134 -9.64 12.86 5.77
C VAL A 134 -11.04 13.50 5.76
N THR A 135 -11.79 13.35 4.67
CA THR A 135 -13.15 13.90 4.52
C THR A 135 -14.20 12.86 4.90
N GLY A 136 -15.03 13.15 5.93
CA GLY A 136 -15.98 12.19 6.50
C GLY A 136 -16.97 11.56 5.51
N ASN A 137 -17.53 12.34 4.58
CA ASN A 137 -18.47 11.82 3.59
C ASN A 137 -17.79 10.91 2.56
N VAL A 138 -16.58 11.29 2.11
CA VAL A 138 -15.77 10.47 1.19
C VAL A 138 -15.34 9.18 1.88
N TRP A 139 -14.89 9.26 3.14
CA TRP A 139 -14.49 8.10 3.94
C TRP A 139 -15.63 7.08 4.08
N ARG A 140 -16.86 7.52 4.37
CA ARG A 140 -18.03 6.63 4.44
C ARG A 140 -18.33 5.96 3.11
N ARG A 141 -18.22 6.70 1.99
CA ARG A 141 -18.47 6.17 0.64
C ARG A 141 -17.40 5.16 0.20
N ILE A 142 -16.13 5.46 0.44
CA ILE A 142 -14.99 4.62 0.05
C ILE A 142 -14.84 3.42 1.00
N ASN A 143 -14.72 3.67 2.30
CA ASN A 143 -14.28 2.66 3.27
C ASN A 143 -15.44 1.90 3.92
N ARG A 144 -16.67 2.44 3.88
CA ARG A 144 -17.88 1.83 4.47
C ARG A 144 -17.57 1.28 5.88
N PRO A 145 -17.22 2.16 6.82
CA PRO A 145 -16.73 1.77 8.14
C PRO A 145 -17.81 1.13 8.99
N HIS A 146 -17.42 0.36 9.99
CA HIS A 146 -18.32 -0.08 11.06
C HIS A 146 -19.01 1.14 11.70
N PRO A 147 -20.33 1.08 12.01
CA PRO A 147 -21.06 2.23 12.57
C PRO A 147 -20.51 2.81 13.88
N SER A 148 -19.81 2.01 14.68
CA SER A 148 -19.16 2.46 15.93
C SER A 148 -17.91 3.31 15.69
N LEU A 149 -17.36 3.33 14.48
CA LEU A 149 -16.15 4.09 14.16
C LEU A 149 -16.50 5.52 13.76
N THR A 150 -15.71 6.47 14.22
CA THR A 150 -15.74 7.85 13.76
C THR A 150 -14.40 8.22 13.14
N LEU A 151 -14.43 9.00 12.06
CA LEU A 151 -13.20 9.37 11.35
C LEU A 151 -12.22 10.13 12.26
N ASN A 152 -12.73 11.02 13.11
CA ASN A 152 -11.91 11.80 14.04
C ASN A 152 -11.11 10.89 14.99
N LEU A 153 -11.73 9.85 15.56
CA LEU A 153 -11.03 8.91 16.44
C LEU A 153 -9.98 8.09 15.68
N VAL A 154 -10.25 7.71 14.42
CA VAL A 154 -9.28 7.01 13.58
C VAL A 154 -8.08 7.92 13.29
N MET A 155 -8.31 9.17 12.91
CA MET A 155 -7.24 10.14 12.60
C MET A 155 -6.40 10.46 13.84
N GLU A 156 -7.02 10.65 15.00
CA GLU A 156 -6.33 10.79 16.30
C GLU A 156 -5.50 9.55 16.65
N GLY A 157 -6.06 8.35 16.45
CA GLY A 157 -5.37 7.09 16.70
C GLY A 157 -4.11 6.93 15.83
N ILE A 158 -4.20 7.28 14.55
CA ILE A 158 -3.05 7.27 13.62
C ILE A 158 -1.99 8.27 14.08
N LYS A 159 -2.37 9.50 14.46
CA LYS A 159 -1.42 10.52 14.95
C LYS A 159 -0.67 10.04 16.20
N ARG A 160 -1.39 9.48 17.18
CA ARG A 160 -0.78 8.94 18.41
C ARG A 160 0.17 7.79 18.11
N PHE A 161 -0.27 6.86 17.27
CA PHE A 161 0.58 5.75 16.84
C PHE A 161 1.86 6.25 16.16
N ALA A 162 1.74 7.21 15.23
CA ALA A 162 2.89 7.77 14.50
C ALA A 162 3.90 8.50 15.40
N ALA A 163 3.44 9.15 16.48
CA ALA A 163 4.33 9.84 17.42
C ALA A 163 5.20 8.85 18.23
N ASP A 164 4.62 7.70 18.57
CA ASP A 164 5.25 6.74 19.47
C ASP A 164 6.05 5.65 18.73
N PHE A 165 5.60 5.25 17.53
CA PHE A 165 6.19 4.15 16.76
C PHE A 165 7.63 4.46 16.33
N LYS A 166 8.54 3.53 16.62
CA LYS A 166 9.99 3.68 16.36
C LYS A 166 10.46 2.92 15.11
N GLY A 167 9.63 2.05 14.56
CA GLY A 167 9.93 1.36 13.31
C GLY A 167 9.69 2.24 12.08
N THR A 168 9.68 1.62 10.91
CA THR A 168 9.43 2.32 9.66
C THR A 168 7.92 2.49 9.44
N LEU A 169 7.41 3.70 9.67
CA LEU A 169 6.03 4.06 9.34
C LEU A 169 5.91 4.44 7.86
N VAL A 170 4.93 3.87 7.17
CA VAL A 170 4.51 4.33 5.84
C VAL A 170 3.01 4.57 5.79
N THR A 171 2.54 5.35 4.82
CA THR A 171 1.11 5.54 4.57
C THR A 171 0.70 5.00 3.21
N GLU A 172 -0.56 4.59 3.08
CA GLU A 172 -1.14 4.19 1.81
C GLU A 172 -2.48 4.88 1.55
N THR A 173 -2.58 5.52 0.38
CA THR A 173 -3.79 6.18 -0.10
C THR A 173 -4.27 5.50 -1.38
N MET A 174 -5.43 4.84 -1.33
CA MET A 174 -6.07 4.28 -2.53
C MET A 174 -6.88 5.36 -3.25
N MET A 175 -6.50 5.74 -4.46
CA MET A 175 -7.17 6.77 -5.27
C MET A 175 -8.23 6.17 -6.21
N LEU A 176 -9.45 6.74 -6.16
CA LEU A 176 -10.61 6.28 -6.91
C LEU A 176 -11.28 7.44 -7.63
N GLU A 177 -11.69 7.19 -8.87
CA GLU A 177 -12.36 8.17 -9.73
C GLU A 177 -13.66 8.69 -9.09
N GLY A 178 -13.77 10.01 -8.93
CA GLY A 178 -14.97 10.67 -8.43
C GLY A 178 -15.20 10.54 -6.91
N PHE A 179 -14.17 10.14 -6.15
CA PHE A 179 -14.25 10.06 -4.69
C PHE A 179 -13.19 10.93 -4.00
N ASN A 180 -11.90 10.63 -4.19
CA ASN A 180 -10.78 11.28 -3.50
C ASN A 180 -9.68 11.77 -4.46
N ASP A 181 -10.02 11.93 -5.73
CA ASP A 181 -9.11 12.29 -6.81
C ASP A 181 -9.22 13.76 -7.27
N ASN A 182 -10.01 14.57 -6.57
CA ASN A 182 -10.06 16.02 -6.78
C ASN A 182 -8.97 16.76 -5.97
N PRO A 183 -8.56 17.97 -6.39
CA PRO A 183 -7.46 18.71 -5.76
C PRO A 183 -7.64 18.93 -4.24
N GLU A 184 -8.85 19.28 -3.78
CA GLU A 184 -9.13 19.56 -2.37
C GLU A 184 -8.97 18.30 -1.49
N ALA A 185 -9.48 17.17 -1.95
CA ALA A 185 -9.34 15.88 -1.25
C ALA A 185 -7.88 15.43 -1.19
N ILE A 186 -7.12 15.62 -2.27
CA ILE A 186 -5.69 15.30 -2.35
C ILE A 186 -4.91 16.20 -1.38
N GLN A 187 -5.17 17.50 -1.42
CA GLN A 187 -4.52 18.51 -0.60
C GLN A 187 -4.72 18.21 0.90
N SER A 188 -5.96 18.08 1.34
CA SER A 188 -6.29 17.77 2.74
C SER A 188 -5.71 16.43 3.22
N THR A 189 -5.70 15.40 2.37
CA THR A 189 -5.10 14.10 2.71
C THR A 189 -3.59 14.21 2.84
N SER A 190 -2.92 14.93 1.93
CA SER A 190 -1.48 15.16 2.00
C SER A 190 -1.07 15.99 3.22
N ASP A 191 -1.87 16.98 3.62
CA ASP A 191 -1.65 17.80 4.81
C ASP A 191 -1.71 16.98 6.10
N PHE A 192 -2.60 16.01 6.16
CA PHE A 192 -2.66 15.08 7.28
C PHE A 192 -1.47 14.11 7.28
N ILE A 193 -1.16 13.50 6.13
CA ILE A 193 -0.04 12.56 6.00
C ILE A 193 1.30 13.21 6.37
N LEU A 194 1.51 14.48 6.02
CA LEU A 194 2.71 15.24 6.38
C LEU A 194 2.91 15.32 7.91
N GLN A 195 1.84 15.45 8.68
CA GLN A 195 1.91 15.49 10.15
C GLN A 195 2.41 14.17 10.76
N LEU A 196 2.22 13.04 10.04
CA LEU A 196 2.64 11.72 10.51
C LEU A 196 4.14 11.46 10.30
N LYS A 197 4.82 12.31 9.51
CA LYS A 197 6.24 12.16 9.14
C LYS A 197 6.59 10.73 8.68
N PRO A 198 5.83 10.11 7.76
CA PRO A 198 6.12 8.75 7.34
C PRO A 198 7.45 8.69 6.58
N SER A 199 8.12 7.55 6.65
CA SER A 199 9.29 7.28 5.81
C SER A 199 8.95 7.31 4.33
N LYS A 200 7.69 6.98 3.98
CA LYS A 200 7.18 6.98 2.61
C LYS A 200 5.65 7.09 2.58
N ALA A 201 5.13 7.81 1.59
CA ALA A 201 3.72 7.91 1.31
C ALA A 201 3.41 7.25 -0.04
N TYR A 202 2.67 6.15 -0.01
CA TYR A 202 2.26 5.44 -1.20
C TYR A 202 0.91 5.94 -1.71
N ILE A 203 0.83 6.21 -3.01
CA ILE A 203 -0.42 6.44 -3.73
C ILE A 203 -0.69 5.22 -4.59
N ALA A 204 -1.81 4.55 -4.37
CA ALA A 204 -2.17 3.32 -5.05
C ALA A 204 -3.47 3.48 -5.83
N ILE A 205 -3.66 2.62 -6.82
CA ILE A 205 -4.95 2.42 -7.50
C ILE A 205 -5.37 0.94 -7.45
N PRO A 206 -6.66 0.63 -7.66
CA PRO A 206 -7.09 -0.76 -7.77
C PRO A 206 -6.43 -1.43 -8.98
N THR A 207 -5.50 -2.36 -8.75
CA THR A 207 -4.85 -3.15 -9.82
C THR A 207 -5.49 -4.54 -10.00
N ARG A 208 -6.60 -4.79 -9.31
CA ARG A 208 -7.38 -6.04 -9.33
C ARG A 208 -8.86 -5.66 -9.29
N PRO A 209 -9.77 -6.52 -9.79
CA PRO A 209 -11.19 -6.22 -9.80
C PRO A 209 -11.71 -5.81 -8.40
N PRO A 210 -12.34 -4.63 -8.28
CA PRO A 210 -12.87 -4.13 -7.02
C PRO A 210 -14.13 -4.90 -6.57
N ALA A 211 -14.45 -4.85 -5.27
CA ALA A 211 -15.68 -5.43 -4.72
C ALA A 211 -16.95 -4.88 -5.37
N VAL A 212 -16.94 -3.59 -5.71
CA VAL A 212 -18.03 -2.91 -6.40
C VAL A 212 -17.58 -2.67 -7.84
N SER A 213 -18.21 -3.33 -8.80
CA SER A 213 -17.79 -3.34 -10.22
C SER A 213 -17.82 -1.96 -10.89
N SER A 214 -18.62 -1.01 -10.37
CA SER A 214 -18.67 0.37 -10.87
C SER A 214 -17.52 1.25 -10.38
N VAL A 215 -16.70 0.78 -9.43
CA VAL A 215 -15.55 1.52 -8.93
C VAL A 215 -14.43 1.46 -9.95
N LYS A 216 -13.86 2.63 -10.27
CA LYS A 216 -12.76 2.77 -11.21
C LYS A 216 -11.51 3.37 -10.53
N PRO A 217 -10.31 2.98 -10.98
CA PRO A 217 -9.08 3.72 -10.68
C PRO A 217 -9.21 5.20 -11.01
N ALA A 218 -8.59 6.08 -10.22
CA ALA A 218 -8.46 7.49 -10.60
C ALA A 218 -7.73 7.63 -11.95
N GLY A 219 -8.05 8.69 -12.72
CA GLY A 219 -7.38 8.96 -13.99
C GLY A 219 -5.91 9.34 -13.84
N SER A 220 -5.10 9.09 -14.87
CA SER A 220 -3.65 9.37 -14.86
C SER A 220 -3.30 10.83 -14.55
N GLU A 221 -4.11 11.78 -15.00
CA GLU A 221 -3.97 13.21 -14.66
C GLU A 221 -4.08 13.46 -13.15
N ASN A 222 -5.13 12.91 -12.52
CA ASN A 222 -5.36 13.05 -11.08
C ASN A 222 -4.29 12.33 -10.25
N ILE A 223 -3.80 11.18 -10.72
CA ILE A 223 -2.68 10.46 -10.09
C ILE A 223 -1.40 11.30 -10.15
N ASN A 224 -1.06 11.86 -11.32
CA ASN A 224 0.10 12.74 -11.44
C ASN A 224 -0.06 13.97 -10.56
N MET A 225 -1.21 14.63 -10.57
CA MET A 225 -1.50 15.76 -9.69
C MET A 225 -1.30 15.40 -8.21
N ALA A 226 -1.81 14.26 -7.75
CA ALA A 226 -1.60 13.79 -6.38
C ALA A 226 -0.12 13.56 -6.05
N TYR A 227 0.62 12.91 -6.95
CA TYR A 227 2.06 12.72 -6.80
C TYR A 227 2.81 14.05 -6.64
N GLN A 228 2.50 15.04 -7.48
CA GLN A 228 3.14 16.35 -7.44
C GLN A 228 2.80 17.12 -6.16
N ILE A 229 1.53 17.11 -5.75
CA ILE A 229 1.09 17.78 -4.50
C ILE A 229 1.77 17.16 -3.28
N PHE A 230 1.82 15.82 -3.20
CA PHE A 230 2.50 15.14 -2.09
C PHE A 230 4.01 15.45 -2.10
N SER A 231 4.66 15.35 -3.26
CA SER A 231 6.10 15.55 -3.40
C SER A 231 6.52 16.98 -3.07
N LYS A 232 5.77 17.99 -3.53
CA LYS A 232 6.02 19.41 -3.22
C LYS A 232 5.95 19.73 -1.72
N LYS A 233 5.18 18.96 -0.96
CA LYS A 233 5.10 19.07 0.51
C LYS A 233 6.27 18.43 1.24
N GLY A 234 7.19 17.79 0.53
CA GLY A 234 8.32 17.07 1.11
C GLY A 234 8.01 15.63 1.50
N LEU A 235 6.85 15.07 1.09
CA LEU A 235 6.59 13.65 1.27
C LEU A 235 7.39 12.83 0.26
N LYS A 236 8.14 11.84 0.74
CA LYS A 236 8.74 10.81 -0.12
C LYS A 236 7.63 9.95 -0.70
N THR A 237 7.23 10.22 -1.94
CA THR A 237 6.02 9.65 -2.55
C THR A 237 6.36 8.59 -3.58
N GLU A 238 5.67 7.45 -3.55
CA GLU A 238 5.77 6.37 -4.52
C GLU A 238 4.39 5.93 -5.02
N LEU A 239 4.30 5.60 -6.30
CA LEU A 239 3.09 5.12 -6.94
C LEU A 239 3.04 3.59 -6.94
N ILE A 240 1.83 3.05 -6.79
CA ILE A 240 1.51 1.63 -6.91
C ILE A 240 0.42 1.50 -7.97
N LEU A 241 0.82 1.52 -9.24
CA LEU A 241 -0.13 1.57 -10.36
C LEU A 241 -0.34 0.24 -11.10
N GLY A 242 0.57 -0.74 -10.95
CA GLY A 242 0.57 -1.95 -11.79
C GLY A 242 0.92 -3.26 -11.10
N PHE A 243 0.92 -4.32 -11.90
CA PHE A 243 1.41 -5.65 -11.50
C PHE A 243 2.93 -5.76 -11.63
N GLU A 244 3.50 -6.60 -10.76
CA GLU A 244 4.93 -6.85 -10.52
C GLU A 244 5.79 -6.87 -11.79
N GLY A 245 6.78 -5.98 -11.84
CA GLY A 245 7.99 -6.17 -12.65
C GLY A 245 9.09 -6.69 -11.72
N LYS A 246 9.72 -7.81 -12.08
CA LYS A 246 10.97 -8.23 -11.42
C LYS A 246 12.02 -7.15 -11.72
N ASN A 247 12.65 -6.64 -10.67
CA ASN A 247 13.70 -5.62 -10.68
C ASN A 247 13.22 -4.24 -11.16
N THR A 248 12.88 -3.38 -10.19
CA THR A 248 12.96 -1.93 -10.38
C THR A 248 14.45 -1.57 -10.51
N GLY A 249 14.95 -1.47 -11.72
CA GLY A 249 16.35 -1.18 -11.99
C GLY A 249 16.64 -1.05 -13.47
N TYR A 250 17.86 -0.64 -13.77
CA TYR A 250 18.41 -0.57 -15.12
C TYR A 250 18.64 -1.99 -15.64
N THR A 251 17.90 -2.39 -16.65
CA THR A 251 18.01 -3.69 -17.31
C THR A 251 18.81 -3.61 -18.62
N GLY A 252 19.17 -2.40 -19.05
CA GLY A 252 19.75 -2.14 -20.38
C GLY A 252 18.72 -2.28 -21.51
N ASN A 253 17.43 -2.30 -21.15
CA ASN A 253 16.32 -2.33 -22.08
C ASN A 253 15.40 -1.14 -21.76
N ALA A 254 15.49 -0.11 -22.60
CA ALA A 254 14.75 1.14 -22.41
C ALA A 254 13.24 0.92 -22.18
N GLU A 255 12.59 0.01 -22.92
CA GLU A 255 11.15 -0.23 -22.74
C GLU A 255 10.84 -0.72 -21.32
N ASN A 256 11.60 -1.72 -20.84
CA ASN A 256 11.39 -2.26 -19.51
C ASN A 256 11.72 -1.23 -18.43
N ASP A 257 12.82 -0.49 -18.59
CA ASP A 257 13.28 0.48 -17.60
C ASP A 257 12.31 1.65 -17.48
N ILE A 258 11.82 2.16 -18.61
CA ILE A 258 10.77 3.17 -18.66
C ILE A 258 9.50 2.65 -17.96
N LEU A 259 9.02 1.46 -18.30
CA LEU A 259 7.80 0.90 -17.71
C LEU A 259 7.93 0.57 -16.22
N ASN A 260 9.13 0.19 -15.77
CA ASN A 260 9.42 -0.09 -14.37
C ASN A 260 9.44 1.22 -13.57
N ILE A 261 10.19 2.23 -14.02
CA ILE A 261 10.30 3.50 -13.30
C ILE A 261 8.96 4.26 -13.34
N SER A 262 8.31 4.34 -14.51
CA SER A 262 7.01 5.03 -14.67
C SER A 262 5.84 4.39 -13.91
N SER A 263 6.00 3.14 -13.43
CA SER A 263 5.02 2.47 -12.56
C SER A 263 5.09 2.94 -11.10
N VAL A 264 6.22 3.54 -10.72
CA VAL A 264 6.52 4.01 -9.36
C VAL A 264 6.56 5.53 -9.28
N HIS A 265 6.99 6.21 -10.35
CA HIS A 265 7.10 7.68 -10.40
C HIS A 265 6.77 8.21 -11.80
N PRO A 266 6.01 9.31 -11.94
CA PRO A 266 5.90 10.01 -13.22
C PRO A 266 7.30 10.48 -13.67
N LEU A 267 7.69 10.13 -14.90
CA LEU A 267 8.97 10.52 -15.48
C LEU A 267 8.84 11.89 -16.14
N ARG A 268 9.57 12.90 -15.66
CA ARG A 268 9.68 14.19 -16.35
C ARG A 268 10.47 14.02 -17.65
N GLU A 269 10.19 14.85 -18.65
CA GLU A 269 10.85 14.81 -19.98
C GLU A 269 12.39 14.76 -19.91
N ASP A 270 13.02 15.58 -19.08
CA ASP A 270 14.48 15.56 -18.89
C ASP A 270 15.02 14.25 -18.27
N ALA A 271 14.29 13.65 -17.34
CA ALA A 271 14.63 12.35 -16.75
C ALA A 271 14.42 11.20 -17.75
N MET A 272 13.42 11.32 -18.62
CA MET A 272 13.20 10.40 -19.74
C MET A 272 14.37 10.46 -20.73
N ASP A 273 14.80 11.67 -21.12
CA ASP A 273 15.93 11.87 -22.03
C ASP A 273 17.23 11.29 -21.46
N GLU A 274 17.48 11.48 -20.15
CA GLU A 274 18.65 10.90 -19.50
C GLU A 274 18.60 9.36 -19.47
N LEU A 275 17.42 8.78 -19.24
CA LEU A 275 17.21 7.33 -19.25
C LEU A 275 17.46 6.74 -20.64
N LEU A 276 16.85 7.31 -21.68
CA LEU A 276 17.05 6.89 -23.07
C LEU A 276 18.52 6.95 -23.48
N ARG A 277 19.24 8.02 -23.10
CA ARG A 277 20.67 8.15 -23.36
C ARG A 277 21.49 7.04 -22.68
N LYS A 278 21.13 6.64 -21.45
CA LYS A 278 21.80 5.54 -20.73
C LYS A 278 21.51 4.19 -21.36
N ASP A 279 20.31 3.97 -21.88
CA ASP A 279 19.92 2.73 -22.56
C ASP A 279 20.32 2.68 -24.04
N ASN A 280 21.00 3.71 -24.54
CA ASN A 280 21.32 3.87 -25.96
C ASN A 280 20.09 3.70 -26.87
N ALA A 281 18.96 4.26 -26.44
CA ALA A 281 17.68 4.23 -27.11
C ALA A 281 17.26 5.63 -27.57
N ASP A 282 16.34 5.70 -28.53
CA ASP A 282 15.78 6.93 -29.04
C ASP A 282 14.36 7.19 -28.51
N PHE A 283 13.86 8.39 -28.74
CA PHE A 283 12.51 8.79 -28.34
C PHE A 283 11.41 7.99 -29.06
N SER A 284 11.72 7.32 -30.18
CA SER A 284 10.76 6.45 -30.87
C SER A 284 10.29 5.28 -29.99
N THR A 285 11.13 4.87 -29.02
CA THR A 285 10.76 3.91 -27.97
C THR A 285 9.60 4.43 -27.12
N VAL A 286 9.64 5.71 -26.72
CA VAL A 286 8.58 6.35 -25.92
C VAL A 286 7.30 6.48 -26.76
N GLU A 287 7.43 6.93 -28.01
CA GLU A 287 6.29 7.03 -28.94
C GLU A 287 5.61 5.69 -29.19
N LYS A 288 6.39 4.60 -29.32
CA LYS A 288 5.88 3.23 -29.42
C LYS A 288 5.07 2.87 -28.17
N LEU A 289 5.62 3.10 -26.98
CA LEU A 289 4.92 2.80 -25.72
C LEU A 289 3.64 3.61 -25.53
N ILE A 290 3.59 4.87 -26.00
CA ILE A 290 2.37 5.69 -26.01
C ILE A 290 1.34 5.10 -26.99
N ARG A 291 1.77 4.73 -28.20
CA ARG A 291 0.91 4.15 -29.24
C ARG A 291 0.32 2.80 -28.83
N GLU A 292 1.10 1.99 -28.11
CA GLU A 292 0.65 0.73 -27.51
C GLU A 292 -0.23 0.92 -26.27
N GLY A 293 -0.45 2.16 -25.82
CA GLY A 293 -1.23 2.46 -24.62
C GLY A 293 -0.57 1.96 -23.34
N LYS A 294 0.76 1.84 -23.30
CA LYS A 294 1.52 1.49 -22.09
C LYS A 294 1.98 2.72 -21.31
N LEU A 295 2.12 3.85 -21.99
CA LEU A 295 2.42 5.16 -21.41
C LEU A 295 1.38 6.19 -21.83
N ILE A 296 1.23 7.22 -21.03
CA ILE A 296 0.53 8.44 -21.40
C ILE A 296 1.41 9.65 -21.09
N GLN A 297 1.44 10.61 -22.01
CA GLN A 297 2.06 11.91 -21.82
C GLN A 297 1.04 12.86 -21.18
N LEU A 298 1.46 13.54 -20.13
CA LEU A 298 0.67 14.52 -19.40
C LEU A 298 1.46 15.83 -19.29
N GLU A 299 0.75 16.94 -19.16
CA GLU A 299 1.32 18.24 -18.87
C GLU A 299 0.93 18.68 -17.46
N TYR A 300 1.91 19.14 -16.68
CA TYR A 300 1.67 19.67 -15.35
C TYR A 300 2.67 20.81 -15.09
N GLU A 301 2.15 22.02 -14.82
CA GLU A 301 2.95 23.24 -14.65
C GLU A 301 3.97 23.45 -15.79
N ASP A 302 3.47 23.46 -17.02
CA ASP A 302 4.24 23.67 -18.27
C ASP A 302 5.38 22.67 -18.49
N LYS A 303 5.31 21.50 -17.84
CA LYS A 303 6.29 20.41 -17.97
C LYS A 303 5.59 19.13 -18.38
N LYS A 304 6.26 18.37 -19.26
CA LYS A 304 5.78 17.07 -19.70
C LYS A 304 6.21 15.96 -18.75
N TYR A 305 5.27 15.07 -18.46
CA TYR A 305 5.47 13.88 -17.66
C TYR A 305 4.93 12.64 -18.39
N TYR A 306 5.62 11.53 -18.23
CA TYR A 306 5.25 10.23 -18.75
C TYR A 306 4.90 9.32 -17.59
N ILE A 307 3.67 8.84 -17.57
CA ILE A 307 3.17 7.93 -16.53
C ILE A 307 2.69 6.65 -17.19
N ARG A 308 2.86 5.53 -16.48
CA ARG A 308 2.36 4.26 -16.95
C ARG A 308 0.85 4.29 -17.05
N TYR A 309 0.35 3.91 -18.22
CA TYR A 309 -1.07 3.86 -18.49
C TYR A 309 -1.62 2.47 -18.13
N TYR A 310 -2.81 2.47 -17.52
CA TYR A 310 -3.50 1.25 -17.11
C TYR A 310 -4.94 1.33 -17.61
N ARG A 311 -5.28 0.49 -18.57
CA ARG A 311 -6.65 0.18 -19.01
C ARG A 311 -6.89 -1.31 -18.94
#